data_AF-A0A497RI86-F1
#
_entry.id   AF-A0A497RI86-F1
#
_cell.length_a   1.000
_cell.length_b   1.000
_cell.length_c   1.000
_cell.angle_alpha   90.00
_cell.angle_beta   90.00
_cell.angle_gamma   90.00
#
_symmetry.space_group_name_H-M   'P 1'
#
loop_
_entity.id
_entity.type
_entity.pdbx_description
1 polymer ?
#
loop_
_entity_poly.entity_id
_entity_poly.type
_entity_poly.pdbx_seq_one_letter_code
_entity_poly.pdbx_strand_id
1 'polypeptide(L)'
;LDVYVIDDIDWLKEFFQGYLFYTFDEIDKLEKALLGYEKTIFVAELGGRGGDILLKLTNKFKNSTIFVIKPFRAEKEKFEKSEIQIEQINYHLVWDLNDLLHNMPDEPIGKAIEAFDSEIVKEIKKIIKCD
;
A
#
# COMPACT_ATOMS: atom_id res chain seq x y z
N LEU A 1 -0.56 -10.80 -14.56
CA LEU A 1 -0.46 -9.92 -13.37
C LEU A 1 -0.27 -8.53 -13.90
N ASP A 2 -1.26 -7.67 -13.67
CA ASP A 2 -1.15 -6.26 -14.03
C ASP A 2 -0.96 -5.46 -12.76
N VAL A 3 -0.10 -4.45 -12.81
CA VAL A 3 0.26 -3.63 -11.65
C VAL A 3 -0.17 -2.19 -11.92
N TYR A 4 -0.95 -1.66 -10.99
CA TYR A 4 -1.50 -0.31 -11.02
C TYR A 4 -0.89 0.50 -9.89
N VAL A 5 -0.45 1.71 -10.20
CA VAL A 5 0.13 2.64 -9.23
C VAL A 5 -0.77 3.88 -9.16
N ILE A 6 -1.10 4.30 -7.94
CA ILE A 6 -1.88 5.51 -7.70
C ILE A 6 -0.94 6.55 -7.09
N ASP A 7 -0.59 7.56 -7.86
CA ASP A 7 0.29 8.64 -7.40
C ASP A 7 0.07 9.91 -8.24
N ASP A 8 0.23 11.08 -7.61
CA ASP A 8 0.17 12.39 -8.26
C ASP A 8 1.57 12.92 -8.62
N ILE A 9 2.64 12.19 -8.29
CA ILE A 9 4.02 12.57 -8.52
C ILE A 9 4.46 12.14 -9.93
N ASP A 10 4.72 13.11 -10.80
CA ASP A 10 5.03 12.85 -12.20
C ASP A 10 6.41 12.19 -12.42
N TRP A 11 7.43 12.53 -11.64
CA TRP A 11 8.76 11.93 -11.81
C TRP A 11 8.78 10.42 -11.54
N LEU A 12 7.88 9.92 -10.67
CA LEU A 12 7.72 8.48 -10.42
C LEU A 12 7.25 7.75 -11.69
N LYS A 13 6.40 8.40 -12.49
CA LYS A 13 5.91 7.85 -13.76
C LYS A 13 7.03 7.67 -14.77
N GLU A 14 7.95 8.64 -14.82
CA GLU A 14 9.12 8.60 -15.71
C GLU A 14 10.12 7.51 -15.31
N PHE A 15 10.26 7.29 -14.00
CA PHE A 15 11.18 6.29 -13.45
C PHE A 15 10.66 4.85 -13.63
N PHE A 16 9.37 4.62 -13.41
CA PHE A 16 8.74 3.30 -13.50
C PHE A 16 8.05 3.08 -14.86
N GLN A 17 8.83 3.10 -15.93
CA GLN A 17 8.30 2.86 -17.28
C GLN A 17 7.70 1.45 -17.39
N GLY A 18 6.50 1.37 -17.99
CA GLY A 18 5.77 0.11 -18.18
C GLY A 18 4.72 -0.21 -17.10
N TYR A 19 4.63 0.59 -16.04
CA TYR A 19 3.53 0.52 -15.06
C TYR A 19 2.37 1.42 -15.46
N LEU A 20 1.15 1.04 -15.06
CA LEU A 20 -0.06 1.83 -15.31
C LEU A 20 -0.31 2.77 -14.14
N PHE A 21 -0.18 4.07 -14.38
CA PHE A 21 -0.37 5.12 -13.38
C PHE A 21 -1.76 5.75 -13.46
N TYR A 22 -2.33 6.03 -12.29
CA TYR A 22 -3.58 6.74 -12.09
C TYR A 22 -3.35 7.86 -11.08
N THR A 23 -3.96 9.02 -11.30
CA THR A 23 -4.04 10.03 -10.23
C THR A 23 -5.14 9.69 -9.25
N PHE A 24 -5.14 10.36 -8.11
CA PHE A 24 -6.21 10.23 -7.11
C PHE A 24 -7.58 10.74 -7.62
N ASP A 25 -7.61 11.53 -8.70
CA ASP A 25 -8.84 11.98 -9.35
C ASP A 25 -9.36 10.97 -10.39
N GLU A 26 -8.53 9.99 -10.77
CA GLU A 26 -8.86 8.98 -11.78
C GLU A 26 -9.33 7.64 -11.18
N ILE A 27 -9.69 7.62 -9.90
CA ILE A 27 -10.06 6.41 -9.18
C ILE A 27 -11.26 5.70 -9.80
N ASP A 28 -12.24 6.44 -10.33
CA ASP A 28 -13.37 5.82 -11.01
C ASP A 28 -12.96 5.08 -12.29
N LYS A 29 -11.86 5.49 -12.95
CA LYS A 29 -11.29 4.77 -14.10
C LYS A 29 -10.58 3.51 -13.64
N LEU A 30 -9.78 3.61 -12.56
CA LEU A 30 -9.11 2.46 -11.96
C LEU A 30 -10.13 1.40 -11.51
N GLU A 31 -11.18 1.83 -10.81
CA GLU A 31 -12.25 0.94 -10.36
C GLU A 31 -12.88 0.14 -11.51
N LYS A 32 -13.09 0.77 -12.67
CA LYS A 32 -13.62 0.08 -13.85
C LYS A 32 -12.63 -0.95 -14.40
N ALA A 33 -11.33 -0.66 -14.40
CA ALA A 33 -10.31 -1.61 -14.81
C ALA A 33 -10.25 -2.81 -13.87
N LEU A 34 -10.32 -2.57 -12.55
CA LEU A 34 -10.24 -3.61 -11.53
C LEU A 34 -11.42 -4.61 -11.55
N LEU A 35 -12.58 -4.23 -12.08
CA LEU A 35 -13.75 -5.13 -12.19
C LEU A 35 -13.51 -6.34 -13.11
N GLY A 36 -12.52 -6.29 -13.99
CA GLY A 36 -12.17 -7.41 -14.87
C GLY A 36 -11.36 -8.52 -14.19
N TYR A 37 -10.89 -8.31 -12.94
CA TYR A 37 -10.01 -9.24 -12.25
C TYR A 37 -10.77 -10.08 -11.23
N GLU A 38 -10.50 -11.39 -11.22
CA GLU A 38 -11.08 -12.32 -10.24
C GLU A 38 -10.54 -12.09 -8.83
N LYS A 39 -9.25 -11.72 -8.73
CA LYS A 39 -8.55 -11.43 -7.47
C LYS A 39 -7.82 -10.10 -7.60
N THR A 40 -7.81 -9.35 -6.51
CA THR A 40 -7.10 -8.07 -6.40
C THR A 40 -6.26 -8.06 -5.13
N ILE A 41 -5.07 -7.47 -5.22
CA ILE A 41 -4.20 -7.22 -4.07
C ILE A 41 -4.06 -5.71 -3.94
N PHE A 42 -4.37 -5.18 -2.77
CA PHE A 42 -4.15 -3.77 -2.46
C PHE A 42 -3.02 -3.63 -1.47
N VAL A 43 -2.13 -2.66 -1.71
CA VAL A 43 -1.01 -2.31 -0.84
C VAL A 43 -1.02 -0.79 -0.71
N ALA A 44 -1.09 -0.25 0.50
CA ALA A 44 -1.05 1.20 0.71
C ALA A 44 -0.45 1.58 2.08
N GLU A 45 0.21 2.73 2.12
CA GLU A 45 0.47 3.45 3.37
C GLU A 45 -0.82 4.15 3.85
N LEU A 46 -1.10 4.01 5.15
CA LEU A 46 -2.19 4.69 5.83
C LEU A 46 -1.78 6.10 6.28
N GLY A 47 -2.74 6.88 6.77
CA GLY A 47 -2.54 8.26 7.22
C GLY A 47 -2.57 9.30 6.11
N GLY A 48 -2.41 8.88 4.85
CA GLY A 48 -2.49 9.75 3.67
C GLY A 48 -3.77 9.55 2.83
N ARG A 49 -3.74 10.13 1.62
CA ARG A 49 -4.78 9.93 0.60
C ARG A 49 -4.84 8.48 0.10
N GLY A 50 -3.71 7.76 0.14
CA GLY A 50 -3.64 6.35 -0.23
C GLY A 50 -4.57 5.50 0.65
N GLY A 51 -4.52 5.70 1.96
CA GLY A 51 -5.46 5.08 2.91
C GLY A 51 -6.93 5.45 2.66
N ASP A 52 -7.22 6.71 2.30
CA ASP A 52 -8.59 7.14 1.98
C ASP A 52 -9.14 6.43 0.73
N ILE A 53 -8.32 6.28 -0.30
CA ILE A 53 -8.69 5.50 -1.49
C ILE A 53 -8.86 4.04 -1.14
N LEU A 54 -7.95 3.47 -0.35
CA LEU A 54 -8.03 2.07 0.03
C LEU A 54 -9.39 1.78 0.68
N LEU A 55 -9.82 2.62 1.63
CA LEU A 55 -11.16 2.53 2.22
C LEU A 55 -12.29 2.55 1.18
N LYS A 56 -12.21 3.40 0.15
CA LYS A 56 -13.18 3.43 -0.94
C LYS A 56 -13.18 2.11 -1.72
N LEU A 57 -12.00 1.56 -2.03
CA LEU A 57 -11.84 0.35 -2.84
C LEU A 57 -12.24 -0.92 -2.07
N THR A 58 -11.84 -1.08 -0.81
CA THR A 58 -12.10 -2.30 -0.02
C THR A 58 -13.60 -2.55 0.18
N ASN A 59 -14.40 -1.48 0.29
CA ASN A 59 -15.85 -1.58 0.35
C ASN A 59 -16.48 -2.17 -0.93
N LYS A 60 -15.84 -1.96 -2.09
CA LYS A 60 -16.32 -2.41 -3.40
C LYS A 60 -15.78 -3.79 -3.78
N PHE A 61 -14.51 -4.05 -3.48
CA PHE A 61 -13.79 -5.27 -3.87
C PHE A 61 -13.64 -6.22 -2.67
N LYS A 62 -14.74 -6.90 -2.30
CA LYS A 62 -14.81 -7.74 -1.08
C LYS A 62 -13.87 -8.97 -1.08
N ASN A 63 -13.44 -9.44 -2.26
CA ASN A 63 -12.52 -10.57 -2.42
C ASN A 63 -11.05 -10.11 -2.59
N SER A 64 -10.72 -8.89 -2.15
CA SER A 64 -9.36 -8.38 -2.21
C SER A 64 -8.51 -8.86 -1.04
N THR A 65 -7.21 -9.07 -1.30
CA THR A 65 -6.22 -9.21 -0.22
C THR A 65 -5.59 -7.85 0.03
N ILE A 66 -5.65 -7.37 1.28
CA ILE A 66 -5.27 -6.00 1.62
C ILE A 66 -4.07 -6.01 2.54
N PHE A 67 -3.05 -5.25 2.16
CA PHE A 67 -1.86 -4.99 2.93
C PHE A 67 -1.78 -3.51 3.25
N VAL A 68 -1.50 -3.19 4.51
CA VAL A 68 -1.42 -1.80 4.95
C VAL A 68 -0.10 -1.54 5.67
N ILE A 69 0.43 -0.34 5.48
CA ILE A 69 1.64 0.14 6.14
C ILE A 69 1.25 1.30 7.05
N LYS A 70 1.59 1.22 8.33
CA LYS A 70 1.41 2.31 9.28
C LYS A 70 2.66 3.20 9.27
N PRO A 71 2.48 4.53 9.23
CA PRO A 71 3.60 5.47 9.19
C PRO A 71 4.38 5.50 10.51
N PHE A 72 5.51 6.20 10.53
CA PHE A 72 6.25 6.43 11.77
C PHE A 72 5.43 7.29 12.75
N ARG A 73 5.57 7.04 14.07
CA ARG A 73 4.96 7.90 15.11
C ARG A 73 5.47 9.34 15.06
N ALA A 74 6.63 9.57 14.46
CA ALA A 74 7.16 10.91 14.23
C ALA A 74 6.27 11.73 13.27
N GLU A 75 5.54 11.08 12.37
CA GLU A 75 4.58 11.69 11.44
C GLU A 75 3.20 11.84 12.10
N LYS A 76 3.14 12.62 13.19
CA LYS A 76 1.99 12.67 14.14
C LYS A 76 0.61 12.65 13.47
N GLU A 77 0.33 13.59 12.58
CA GLU A 77 -0.98 13.72 11.92
C GLU A 77 -1.33 12.50 11.07
N LYS A 78 -0.36 11.98 10.31
CA LYS A 78 -0.57 10.75 9.53
C LYS A 78 -0.76 9.56 10.45
N PHE A 79 0.02 9.44 11.52
CA PHE A 79 -0.07 8.34 12.46
C PHE A 79 -1.45 8.31 13.12
N GLU A 80 -1.93 9.42 13.66
CA GLU A 80 -3.27 9.53 14.25
C GLU A 80 -4.36 9.18 13.24
N LYS A 81 -4.26 9.69 12.00
CA LYS A 81 -5.21 9.34 10.95
C LYS A 81 -5.14 7.86 10.55
N SER A 82 -3.96 7.25 10.57
CA SER A 82 -3.78 5.83 10.25
C SER A 82 -4.47 4.92 11.26
N GLU A 83 -4.48 5.28 12.55
CA GLU A 83 -5.19 4.56 13.61
C GLU A 83 -6.71 4.57 13.38
N ILE A 84 -7.26 5.64 12.80
CA ILE A 84 -8.68 5.70 12.46
C ILE A 84 -8.99 4.88 11.20
N GLN A 85 -8.11 4.92 10.20
CA GLN A 85 -8.31 4.20 8.94
C GLN A 85 -8.18 2.68 9.13
N ILE A 86 -7.23 2.22 9.95
CA ILE A 86 -6.97 0.78 10.15
C ILE A 86 -8.16 0.06 10.80
N GLU A 87 -8.92 0.72 11.68
CA GLU A 87 -10.14 0.19 12.30
C GLU A 87 -11.27 -0.08 11.29
N GLN A 88 -11.21 0.55 10.11
CA GLN A 88 -12.22 0.48 9.07
C GLN A 88 -11.83 -0.46 7.92
N ILE A 89 -10.63 -1.03 7.95
CA ILE A 89 -10.09 -1.89 6.89
C ILE A 89 -10.00 -3.33 7.40
N ASN A 90 -10.64 -4.26 6.70
CA ASN A 90 -10.39 -5.69 6.90
C ASN A 90 -9.10 -6.08 6.15
N TYR A 91 -7.95 -5.90 6.80
CA TYR A 91 -6.64 -6.20 6.21
C TYR A 91 -6.23 -7.65 6.42
N HIS A 92 -5.35 -8.12 5.55
CA HIS A 92 -4.65 -9.40 5.69
C HIS A 92 -3.43 -9.25 6.61
N LEU A 93 -2.64 -8.19 6.40
CA LEU A 93 -1.42 -7.93 7.16
C LEU A 93 -1.20 -6.43 7.30
N VAL A 94 -0.72 -6.05 8.49
CA VAL A 94 -0.29 -4.68 8.81
C VAL A 94 1.19 -4.72 9.07
N TRP A 95 1.89 -3.78 8.45
CA TRP A 95 3.27 -3.49 8.77
C TRP A 95 3.35 -2.16 9.51
N ASP A 96 3.98 -2.14 10.69
CA ASP A 96 4.22 -0.91 11.44
C ASP A 96 5.66 -0.43 11.20
N LEU A 97 5.84 0.73 10.56
CA LEU A 97 7.19 1.26 10.31
C LEU A 97 7.98 1.51 11.61
N ASN A 98 7.32 1.69 12.76
CA ASN A 98 8.01 1.82 14.04
C ASN A 98 8.73 0.53 14.46
N ASP A 99 8.32 -0.64 13.94
CA ASP A 99 9.02 -1.90 14.20
C ASP A 99 10.43 -1.90 13.60
N LEU A 100 10.68 -1.12 12.55
CA LEU A 100 12.03 -0.95 12.00
C LEU A 100 12.99 -0.33 13.02
N LEU A 101 12.50 0.60 13.85
CA LEU A 101 13.29 1.24 14.90
C LEU A 101 13.63 0.26 16.03
N HIS A 102 12.81 -0.78 16.23
CA HIS A 102 13.04 -1.81 17.23
C HIS A 102 13.91 -2.95 16.70
N ASN A 103 13.70 -3.37 15.45
CA ASN A 103 14.38 -4.50 14.83
C ASN A 103 15.77 -4.13 14.28
N MET A 104 15.96 -2.87 13.88
CA MET A 104 17.19 -2.38 13.27
C MET A 104 17.62 -1.03 13.88
N PRO A 105 17.81 -0.94 15.21
CA PRO A 105 18.02 0.33 15.91
C PRO A 105 19.31 1.06 15.53
N ASP A 106 20.34 0.32 15.08
CA ASP A 106 21.66 0.86 14.75
C ASP A 106 21.88 1.05 13.23
N GLU A 107 20.92 0.65 12.40
CA GLU A 107 21.05 0.76 10.95
C GLU A 107 20.54 2.11 10.44
N PRO A 108 21.16 2.67 9.39
CA PRO A 108 20.60 3.83 8.69
C PRO A 108 19.18 3.54 8.21
N ILE A 109 18.28 4.52 8.38
CA ILE A 109 16.86 4.38 8.03
C ILE A 109 16.63 3.86 6.60
N GLY A 110 17.46 4.29 5.65
CA GLY A 110 17.38 3.82 4.25
C GLY A 110 17.56 2.31 4.12
N LYS A 111 18.51 1.71 4.85
CA LYS A 111 18.69 0.24 4.84
C LYS A 111 17.55 -0.49 5.54
N ALA A 112 17.00 0.10 6.59
CA ALA A 112 15.83 -0.48 7.27
C ALA A 112 14.61 -0.50 6.33
N ILE A 113 14.43 0.55 5.52
CA ILE A 113 13.39 0.61 4.47
C ILE A 113 13.66 -0.41 3.35
N GLU A 114 14.90 -0.58 2.90
CA GLU A 114 15.23 -1.61 1.89
C GLU A 114 14.92 -3.03 2.37
N ALA A 115 15.21 -3.32 3.64
CA ALA A 115 14.87 -4.60 4.27
C ALA A 115 13.34 -4.79 4.36
N PHE A 116 12.63 -3.72 4.70
CA PHE A 116 11.19 -3.66 4.74
C PHE A 116 10.54 -3.94 3.37
N ASP A 117 10.99 -3.26 2.32
CA ASP A 117 10.51 -3.47 0.95
C ASP A 117 10.73 -4.93 0.50
N SER A 118 11.86 -5.52 0.88
CA SER A 118 12.17 -6.92 0.59
C SER A 118 11.20 -7.89 1.28
N GLU A 119 10.76 -7.58 2.49
CA GLU A 119 9.75 -8.35 3.22
C GLU A 119 8.38 -8.27 2.53
N ILE A 120 7.93 -7.06 2.16
CA ILE A 120 6.68 -6.86 1.42
C ILE A 120 6.66 -7.69 0.15
N VAL A 121 7.74 -7.60 -0.65
CA VAL A 121 7.86 -8.36 -1.90
C VAL A 121 7.81 -9.86 -1.65
N LYS A 122 8.44 -10.34 -0.56
CA LYS A 122 8.43 -11.76 -0.19
C LYS A 122 7.02 -12.23 0.15
N GLU A 123 6.26 -11.48 0.94
CA GLU A 123 4.89 -11.86 1.31
C GLU A 123 3.93 -11.82 0.12
N ILE A 124 3.98 -10.75 -0.69
CA ILE A 124 3.15 -10.65 -1.90
C ILE A 124 3.45 -11.79 -2.88
N LYS A 125 4.73 -12.17 -3.05
CA LYS A 125 5.12 -13.30 -3.91
C LYS A 125 4.55 -14.64 -3.46
N LYS A 126 4.34 -14.86 -2.15
CA LYS A 126 3.71 -16.09 -1.67
C LYS A 126 2.27 -16.19 -2.14
N ILE A 127 1.54 -15.09 -2.20
CA ILE A 127 0.15 -15.07 -2.65
C ILE A 127 0.07 -15.27 -4.16
N ILE A 128 0.90 -14.55 -4.92
CA ILE A 128 0.89 -14.64 -6.38
C ILE A 128 1.30 -16.03 -6.89
N LYS A 129 2.20 -16.73 -6.18
CA LYS A 129 2.70 -18.07 -6.58
C LYS A 129 1.86 -19.26 -6.09
N CYS A 130 0.93 -19.04 -5.17
CA CYS A 130 0.03 -20.08 -4.67
C CYS A 130 -1.20 -20.28 -5.57
N ASP A 131 -1.28 -19.53 -6.67
CA ASP A 131 -2.19 -19.71 -7.81
C ASP A 131 -1.41 -20.22 -9.03
#